data_AF-B9TCG1-F1
#
_entry.id   AF-B9TCG1-F1
#
_cell.length_a   1.000
_cell.length_b   1.000
_cell.length_c   1.000
_cell.angle_alpha   90.00
_cell.angle_beta   90.00
_cell.angle_gamma   90.00
#
_symmetry.space_group_name_H-M   'P 1'
#
loop_
_entity.id
_entity.type
_entity.pdbx_description
1 polymer ?
#
loop_
_entity_poly.entity_id
_entity_poly.type
_entity_poly.pdbx_seq_one_letter_code
_entity_poly.pdbx_strand_id
1 'polypeptide(L)'
;MRSGFNSLASKVQTVLERDPYSGHVFVFRGRRGDLLKALYWSDGGLILLAKRLEKGRFAWPRADGGVVALTTAQLSLLLEGFEWRQPVDAARPRSAL
;
A
#
# COMPACT_ATOMS: atom_id res chain seq x y z
N MET A 1 -12.69 -4.66 6.90
CA MET A 1 -11.56 -4.82 7.84
C MET A 1 -11.88 -4.00 9.07
N ARG A 2 -12.07 -4.65 10.24
CA ARG A 2 -12.41 -3.96 11.52
C ARG A 2 -11.18 -3.51 12.32
N SER A 3 -9.99 -3.74 11.78
CA SER A 3 -8.70 -3.43 12.42
C SER A 3 -8.46 -1.92 12.55
N GLY A 4 -8.16 -1.44 13.76
CA GLY A 4 -7.64 -0.10 14.08
C GLY A 4 -6.13 -0.12 14.34
N PHE A 5 -5.58 0.97 14.90
CA PHE A 5 -4.15 1.17 15.14
C PHE A 5 -3.41 -0.06 15.67
N ASN A 6 -3.75 -0.53 16.88
CA ASN A 6 -3.05 -1.62 17.55
C ASN A 6 -3.08 -2.93 16.75
N SER A 7 -4.24 -3.26 16.18
CA SER A 7 -4.40 -4.49 15.40
C SER A 7 -3.67 -4.45 14.05
N LEU A 8 -3.45 -3.26 13.48
CA LEU A 8 -2.65 -3.11 12.27
C LEU A 8 -1.16 -3.08 12.59
N ALA A 9 -0.75 -2.36 13.64
CA ALA A 9 0.64 -2.36 14.13
C ALA A 9 1.09 -3.78 14.52
N SER A 10 0.22 -4.54 15.20
CA SER A 10 0.47 -5.95 15.52
C SER A 10 0.69 -6.80 14.26
N LYS A 11 -0.03 -6.54 13.16
CA LYS A 11 0.21 -7.26 11.89
C LYS A 11 1.53 -6.85 11.24
N VAL A 12 1.92 -5.58 11.31
CA VAL A 12 3.25 -5.16 10.85
C VAL A 12 4.32 -5.94 11.59
N GLN A 13 4.18 -6.09 12.91
CA GLN A 13 5.16 -6.78 13.74
C GLN A 13 5.15 -8.31 13.55
N THR A 14 3.97 -8.92 13.46
CA THR A 14 3.82 -10.40 13.48
C THR A 14 3.75 -11.05 12.11
N VAL A 15 3.34 -10.31 11.08
CA VAL A 15 3.19 -10.84 9.70
C VAL A 15 4.27 -10.29 8.79
N LEU A 16 4.57 -8.98 8.90
CA LEU A 16 5.61 -8.37 8.07
C LEU A 16 6.99 -8.43 8.73
N GLU A 17 7.06 -8.80 10.01
CA GLU A 17 8.30 -8.81 10.82
C GLU A 17 9.06 -7.48 10.73
N ARG A 18 8.32 -6.37 10.73
CA ARG A 18 8.84 -5.00 10.70
C ARG A 18 8.44 -4.22 11.94
N ASP A 19 9.16 -3.15 12.20
CA ASP A 19 8.80 -2.16 13.20
C ASP A 19 7.67 -1.25 12.69
N PRO A 20 6.47 -1.24 13.30
CA PRO A 20 5.39 -0.33 12.94
C PRO A 20 5.71 1.16 13.19
N TYR A 21 6.76 1.47 13.96
CA TYR A 21 7.18 2.82 14.31
C TYR A 21 8.36 3.34 13.48
N SER A 22 8.82 2.56 12.50
CA SER A 22 9.96 2.87 11.63
C SER A 22 9.80 4.11 10.72
N GLY A 23 8.63 4.74 10.69
CA GLY A 23 8.29 5.80 9.73
C GLY A 23 7.88 5.28 8.34
N HIS A 24 7.95 3.97 8.10
CA HIS A 24 7.42 3.39 6.86
C HIS A 24 5.89 3.45 6.81
N VAL A 25 5.37 3.55 5.58
CA VAL A 25 3.92 3.47 5.30
C VAL A 25 3.54 2.03 5.01
N PHE A 26 2.74 1.44 5.89
CA PHE A 26 2.21 0.09 5.74
C PHE A 26 0.78 0.15 5.21
N VAL A 27 0.55 -0.38 4.00
CA VAL A 27 -0.75 -0.35 3.34
C VAL A 27 -1.46 -1.70 3.43
N PHE A 28 -2.71 -1.68 3.85
CA PHE A 28 -3.56 -2.85 4.05
C PHE A 28 -4.82 -2.75 3.20
N ARG A 29 -5.17 -3.85 2.55
CA ARG A 29 -6.43 -4.00 1.81
C ARG A 29 -7.45 -4.81 2.59
N GLY A 30 -8.67 -4.30 2.64
CA GLY A 30 -9.81 -5.07 3.13
C GLY A 30 -10.13 -6.26 2.22
N ARG A 31 -10.68 -7.34 2.80
CA ARG A 31 -11.05 -8.56 2.07
C ARG A 31 -11.99 -8.33 0.88
N ARG A 32 -12.96 -7.41 1.01
CA ARG A 32 -13.88 -7.01 -0.07
C ARG A 32 -13.17 -6.22 -1.19
N GLY A 33 -12.01 -5.64 -0.89
CA GLY A 33 -11.16 -4.93 -1.83
C GLY A 33 -11.53 -3.50 -2.12
N ASP A 34 -12.60 -2.99 -1.52
CA ASP A 34 -13.12 -1.63 -1.61
C ASP A 34 -12.52 -0.68 -0.57
N LEU A 35 -11.76 -1.20 0.40
CA LEU A 35 -11.19 -0.44 1.51
C LEU A 35 -9.66 -0.59 1.57
N LEU A 36 -8.96 0.53 1.64
CA LEU A 36 -7.55 0.63 2.01
C LEU A 36 -7.39 1.30 3.37
N LYS A 37 -6.39 0.85 4.12
CA LYS A 37 -5.87 1.56 5.29
C LYS A 37 -4.36 1.69 5.17
N ALA A 38 -3.81 2.87 5.46
CA ALA A 38 -2.38 3.11 5.55
C ALA A 38 -2.02 3.50 6.98
N LEU A 39 -1.09 2.77 7.58
CA LEU A 39 -0.56 3.00 8.93
C LEU A 39 0.88 3.47 8.82
N TYR A 40 1.21 4.57 9.50
CA TYR A 40 2.60 5.02 9.65
C TYR A 40 2.76 5.81 10.94
N TRP A 41 3.99 5.88 11.45
CA TRP A 41 4.37 6.70 12.59
C TRP A 41 5.01 8.00 12.12
N SER A 42 4.59 9.12 12.68
CA SER A 42 5.19 10.43 12.46
C SER A 42 5.05 11.27 13.72
N ASP A 43 6.06 12.06 14.05
CA ASP A 43 5.99 13.14 15.04
C ASP A 43 5.38 12.72 16.40
N GLY A 44 5.74 11.54 16.90
CA GLY A 44 5.28 11.05 18.20
C GLY A 44 3.91 10.37 18.20
N GLY A 45 3.31 10.11 17.04
CA GLY A 45 1.99 9.48 16.92
C GLY A 45 1.85 8.48 15.78
N LEU A 46 0.97 7.50 15.97
CA LEU A 46 0.49 6.66 14.87
C LEU A 46 -0.60 7.39 14.10
N ILE A 47 -0.47 7.39 12.78
CA ILE A 47 -1.44 7.95 11.85
C ILE A 47 -2.07 6.81 11.06
N LEU A 48 -3.40 6.84 10.96
CA LEU A 48 -4.18 5.85 10.22
C LEU A 48 -5.07 6.56 9.20
N LEU A 49 -4.72 6.43 7.93
CA LEU A 49 -5.54 6.88 6.82
C LEU A 49 -6.42 5.75 6.33
N ALA A 50 -7.66 6.04 5.95
CA ALA A 50 -8.59 5.08 5.36
C ALA A 50 -9.24 5.66 4.11
N LYS A 51 -9.20 4.90 3.01
CA LYS A 51 -9.91 5.24 1.77
C LYS A 51 -10.86 4.11 1.39
N ARG A 52 -12.13 4.44 1.19
CA ARG A 52 -13.14 3.51 0.67
C ARG A 52 -13.56 3.96 -0.72
N LEU A 53 -13.64 3.02 -1.66
CA LEU A 53 -14.24 3.25 -2.96
C LEU A 53 -15.75 3.10 -2.84
N GLU A 54 -16.50 4.05 -3.40
CA GLU A 54 -17.97 3.95 -3.47
C GLU A 54 -18.41 2.94 -4.54
N LYS A 55 -17.53 2.64 -5.52
CA LYS A 55 -17.73 1.59 -6.53
C LYS A 55 -16.41 0.92 -6.89
N GLY A 56 -16.43 -0.38 -7.13
CA GLY A 56 -15.28 -1.15 -7.59
C GLY A 56 -14.37 -1.66 -6.47
N ARG A 57 -13.14 -2.02 -6.83
CA ARG A 57 -12.12 -2.57 -5.92
C ARG A 57 -10.77 -2.00 -6.29
N PHE A 58 -9.92 -1.78 -5.29
CA PHE A 58 -8.52 -1.47 -5.50
C PHE A 58 -7.83 -2.61 -6.24
N ALA A 59 -7.10 -2.25 -7.29
CA ALA A 59 -6.19 -3.14 -7.99
C ALA A 59 -5.00 -3.41 -7.07
N TRP A 60 -4.99 -4.59 -6.47
CA TRP A 60 -4.03 -4.95 -5.44
C TRP A 60 -2.86 -5.73 -6.06
N PRO A 61 -1.60 -5.40 -5.72
CA PRO A 61 -0.46 -6.12 -6.27
C PRO A 61 -0.48 -7.58 -5.82
N ARG A 62 -0.17 -8.49 -6.76
CA ARG A 62 0.10 -9.88 -6.38
C ARG A 62 1.42 -9.91 -5.65
N ALA A 63 1.38 -10.36 -4.39
CA ALA A 63 2.56 -10.54 -3.58
C ALA A 63 2.88 -12.04 -3.59
N ASP A 64 3.80 -12.47 -4.46
CA ASP A 64 4.19 -13.88 -4.53
C ASP A 64 4.86 -14.35 -3.22
N GLY A 65 5.32 -13.42 -2.38
CA GLY A 65 5.84 -13.64 -1.02
C GLY A 65 5.10 -12.88 0.09
N GLY A 66 3.85 -12.44 -0.13
CA GLY A 66 3.01 -11.82 0.92
C GLY A 66 3.24 -10.33 1.21
N VAL A 67 4.36 -9.74 0.78
CA VAL A 67 4.67 -8.29 0.93
C VAL A 67 5.15 -7.72 -0.41
N VAL A 68 4.70 -6.51 -0.74
CA VAL A 68 5.19 -5.75 -1.91
C VAL A 68 5.61 -4.36 -1.46
N ALA A 69 6.86 -3.99 -1.72
CA ALA A 69 7.31 -2.62 -1.57
C ALA A 69 6.82 -1.80 -2.77
N LEU A 70 6.21 -0.65 -2.50
CA LEU A 70 5.71 0.25 -3.55
C LEU A 70 6.58 1.50 -3.61
N THR A 71 6.88 1.95 -4.83
CA THR A 71 7.37 3.32 -5.04
C THR A 71 6.26 4.33 -4.79
N THR A 72 6.60 5.61 -4.59
CA THR A 72 5.62 6.68 -4.43
C THR A 72 4.63 6.72 -5.61
N ALA A 73 5.10 6.55 -6.85
CA ALA A 73 4.24 6.54 -8.03
C ALA A 73 3.25 5.36 -8.02
N GLN A 74 3.72 4.16 -7.63
CA GLN A 74 2.86 2.99 -7.50
C GLN A 74 1.82 3.15 -6.38
N LEU A 75 2.21 3.79 -5.27
CA LEU A 75 1.28 4.12 -4.20
C LEU A 75 0.22 5.12 -4.67
N SER A 76 0.59 6.18 -5.41
CA SER A 76 -0.37 7.14 -5.96
C SER A 76 -1.40 6.48 -6.87
N LEU A 77 -0.95 5.64 -7.82
CA LEU A 77 -1.84 4.89 -8.71
C LEU A 77 -2.79 3.96 -7.95
N LEU A 78 -2.27 3.27 -6.93
CA LEU A 78 -3.07 2.42 -6.05
C LEU A 78 -4.13 3.24 -5.32
N LEU A 79 -3.78 4.41 -4.80
CA LEU A 79 -4.71 5.27 -4.08
C LEU A 79 -5.78 5.84 -5.01
N GLU A 80 -5.46 6.14 -6.26
CA GLU A 80 -6.42 6.60 -7.27
C GLU A 80 -7.40 5.50 -7.70
N GLY A 81 -7.08 4.23 -7.45
CA GLY A 81 -7.95 3.09 -7.77
C GLY A 81 -7.85 2.65 -9.23
N PHE A 82 -6.81 3.10 -9.96
CA PHE A 82 -6.52 2.64 -11.32
C PHE A 82 -5.97 1.20 -11.32
N GLU A 83 -6.28 0.44 -12.37
CA GLU A 83 -5.65 -0.88 -12.58
C GLU A 83 -4.17 -0.70 -12.90
N TRP A 84 -3.30 -1.20 -12.02
CA TRP A 84 -1.88 -1.40 -12.31
C TRP A 84 -1.76 -2.61 -13.27
N ARG A 85 -1.70 -2.37 -14.57
CA ARG A 85 -1.14 -3.35 -15.51
C ARG A 85 0.19 -2.79 -15.93
N GLN A 86 1.25 -3.17 -15.21
CA GLN A 86 2.66 -2.83 -15.46
C GLN A 86 2.90 -1.39 -15.96
N PRO A 87 3.56 -0.50 -15.19
CA PRO A 87 4.28 0.56 -15.88
C PRO A 87 5.22 -0.15 -16.84
N VAL A 88 4.94 -0.08 -18.14
CA VAL A 88 5.91 -0.43 -19.17
C VAL A 88 7.09 0.45 -18.80
N ASP A 89 8.22 -0.16 -18.46
CA ASP A 89 9.46 0.58 -18.34
C ASP A 89 9.53 1.41 -19.62
N ALA A 90 9.37 2.73 -19.51
CA ALA A 90 9.55 3.62 -20.63
C ALA A 90 11.03 3.50 -20.96
N ALA A 91 11.36 2.53 -21.82
CA ALA A 91 12.72 2.21 -22.16
C ALA A 91 13.39 3.49 -22.59
N ARG A 92 14.42 3.89 -21.85
CA ARG A 92 15.23 5.05 -22.19
C ARG A 92 15.67 4.86 -23.65
N PRO A 93 15.36 5.80 -24.57
CA PRO A 93 15.75 5.64 -25.97
C PRO A 93 17.27 5.43 -26.03
N ARG A 94 17.68 4.29 -26.60
CA ARG A 94 19.10 3.87 -26.68
C ARG A 94 19.83 4.53 -27.85
N SER A 95 19.13 5.29 -28.68
CA SER A 95 19.66 6.04 -29.81
C SER A 95 18.71 7.17 -30.18
N ALA A 96 19.26 8.31 -30.61
CA ALA A 96 18.52 9.40 -31.28
C ALA A 96 18.65 9.32 -32.82
N LEU A 97 19.38 8.31 -33.32
CA LEU A 97 19.38 7.88 -34.72
C LEU A 97 18.32 6.79 -34.91
#